data_AF-A0A0V0ZW63-F1
#
_entry.id   AF-A0A0V0ZW63-F1
#
_cell.length_a   1.000
_cell.length_b   1.000
_cell.length_c   1.000
_cell.angle_alpha   90.00
_cell.angle_beta   90.00
_cell.angle_gamma   90.00
#
_symmetry.space_group_name_H-M   'P 1'
#
loop_
_entity.id
_entity.type
_entity.pdbx_description
1 polymer ?
#
loop_
_entity_poly.entity_id
_entity_poly.type
_entity_poly.pdbx_seq_one_letter_code
_entity_poly.pdbx_strand_id
1 'polypeptide(L)'
;MPLFECTVALQKPSLQYSAASCSEVDISSLPLKSVKSENAALVGSAMHSVEFALYRVDSERRSGFYKKFKDLIDVSQYGIVTVIEAKAVETDCAVIDDDGIVDVEEDCKDTGVSYKCKFVYFYSYGYDASVDCVSVN
;
A
#
# COMPACT_ATOMS: atom_id res chain seq x y z
N MET A 1 2.56 -8.36 4.04
CA MET A 1 3.46 -8.30 5.20
C MET A 1 2.62 -8.35 6.47
N PRO A 2 2.81 -9.36 7.35
CA PRO A 2 2.02 -9.50 8.59
C PRO A 2 2.44 -8.49 9.67
N LEU A 3 1.47 -7.97 10.41
CA LEU A 3 1.70 -7.10 11.57
C LEU A 3 1.76 -7.95 12.84
N PHE A 4 2.73 -7.71 13.71
CA PHE A 4 2.83 -8.39 15.01
C PHE A 4 2.76 -7.39 16.15
N GLU A 5 1.96 -7.71 17.16
CA GLU A 5 1.97 -7.02 18.45
C GLU A 5 2.76 -7.85 19.44
N CYS A 6 3.80 -7.25 20.03
CA CYS A 6 4.71 -7.93 20.96
C CYS A 6 4.60 -7.35 22.37
N THR A 7 4.29 -8.20 23.35
CA THR A 7 4.36 -7.85 24.77
C THR A 7 5.72 -8.27 25.33
N VAL A 8 6.44 -7.34 25.96
CA VAL A 8 7.73 -7.59 26.61
C VAL A 8 7.56 -7.50 28.12
N ALA A 9 7.84 -8.61 28.82
CA ALA A 9 7.85 -8.60 30.29
C ALA A 9 9.24 -8.18 30.80
N LEU A 10 9.29 -7.14 31.64
CA LEU A 10 10.53 -6.66 32.26
C LEU A 10 10.59 -7.03 33.75
N GLN A 11 11.62 -7.77 34.16
CA GLN A 11 11.98 -7.95 35.58
C GLN A 11 13.20 -7.08 35.93
N LYS A 12 13.12 -6.25 36.98
CA LYS A 12 14.22 -5.38 37.46
C LYS A 12 15.30 -6.19 38.23
N PRO A 13 16.54 -5.68 38.42
CA PRO A 13 17.22 -4.55 37.79
C PRO A 13 18.56 -4.90 37.09
N SER A 14 18.93 -6.18 36.96
CA SER A 14 20.12 -6.63 36.23
C SER A 14 19.75 -7.14 34.84
N LEU A 15 19.49 -6.19 33.92
CA LEU A 15 19.31 -6.33 32.46
C LEU A 15 19.51 -7.74 31.87
N GLN A 16 18.48 -8.58 31.93
CA GLN A 16 18.24 -9.64 30.95
C GLN A 16 16.74 -9.66 30.64
N TYR A 17 16.38 -9.44 29.37
CA TYR A 17 14.99 -9.51 28.90
C TYR A 17 14.53 -10.97 28.96
N SER A 18 13.49 -11.29 29.73
CA SER A 18 13.17 -12.68 30.08
C SER A 18 12.12 -13.35 29.21
N ALA A 19 11.26 -12.61 28.50
CA ALA A 19 10.41 -13.16 27.44
C ALA A 19 9.76 -12.03 26.61
N ALA A 20 9.68 -12.25 25.30
CA ALA A 20 8.80 -11.51 24.40
C ALA A 20 7.76 -12.48 23.83
N SER A 21 6.48 -12.10 23.88
CA SER A 21 5.38 -12.83 23.26
C SER A 21 4.79 -11.97 22.15
N CYS A 22 4.80 -12.46 20.92
CA CYS A 22 4.27 -11.75 19.77
C CYS A 22 3.08 -12.52 19.17
N SER A 23 2.02 -11.79 18.81
CA SER A 23 0.85 -12.33 18.10
C SER A 23 0.60 -11.55 16.83
N GLU A 24 0.19 -12.25 15.77
CA GLU A 24 -0.20 -11.59 14.51
C GLU A 24 -1.49 -10.80 14.70
N VAL A 25 -1.54 -9.60 14.14
CA VAL A 25 -2.67 -8.68 14.20
C VAL A 25 -3.44 -8.78 12.89
N ASP A 26 -4.72 -9.11 13.00
CA ASP A 26 -5.63 -9.04 11.86
C ASP A 26 -5.99 -7.57 11.56
N ILE A 27 -5.42 -7.06 10.47
CA ILE A 27 -5.63 -5.67 10.00
C ILE A 27 -7.10 -5.39 9.70
N SER A 28 -7.88 -6.41 9.28
CA SER A 28 -9.30 -6.24 8.98
C SER A 28 -10.16 -5.98 10.22
N SER A 29 -9.64 -6.32 11.41
CA SER A 29 -10.30 -6.09 12.70
C SER A 29 -10.01 -4.71 13.32
N LEU A 30 -9.06 -3.95 12.74
CA LEU A 30 -8.65 -2.66 13.28
C LEU A 30 -9.76 -1.61 13.08
N PRO A 31 -10.01 -0.73 14.07
CA PRO A 31 -11.01 0.33 13.96
C PRO A 31 -10.45 1.50 13.14
N LEU A 32 -10.27 1.25 11.85
CA LEU A 32 -9.81 2.21 10.86
C LEU A 32 -10.78 3.39 10.74
N LYS A 33 -10.24 4.61 10.70
CA LYS A 33 -11.02 5.83 10.47
C LYS A 33 -10.64 6.46 9.14
N SER A 34 -11.65 6.74 8.31
CA SER A 34 -11.46 7.52 7.08
C SER A 34 -11.03 8.93 7.42
N VAL A 35 -9.98 9.40 6.75
CA VAL A 35 -9.40 10.74 6.88
C VAL A 35 -9.41 11.52 5.56
N LYS A 36 -10.04 10.96 4.52
CA LYS A 36 -10.05 11.52 3.15
C LYS A 36 -10.62 12.95 3.09
N SER A 37 -11.67 13.25 3.86
CA SER A 37 -12.29 14.58 3.90
C SER A 37 -11.63 15.54 4.89
N GLU A 38 -10.80 15.03 5.81
CA GLU A 38 -10.34 15.79 6.97
C GLU A 38 -8.90 16.30 6.81
N ASN A 39 -8.10 15.71 5.91
CA ASN A 39 -6.68 16.03 5.79
C ASN A 39 -6.18 16.02 4.34
N ALA A 40 -6.28 17.16 3.64
CA ALA A 40 -5.88 17.31 2.25
C ALA A 40 -4.38 17.02 1.98
N ALA A 41 -3.49 17.37 2.92
CA ALA A 41 -2.06 17.10 2.78
C ALA A 41 -1.76 15.59 2.81
N LEU A 42 -2.49 14.88 3.66
CA LEU A 42 -2.41 13.42 3.79
C LEU A 42 -2.95 12.74 2.54
N VAL A 43 -4.05 13.25 1.96
CA VAL A 43 -4.59 12.77 0.68
C VAL A 43 -3.60 12.98 -0.46
N GLY A 44 -2.96 14.15 -0.56
CA GLY A 44 -1.93 14.38 -1.59
C GLY A 44 -0.76 13.41 -1.48
N SER A 45 -0.30 13.13 -0.25
CA SER A 45 0.77 12.14 -0.01
C SER A 45 0.33 10.71 -0.35
N ALA A 46 -0.95 10.37 -0.11
CA ALA A 46 -1.52 9.08 -0.47
C ALA A 46 -1.52 8.85 -1.99
N MET A 47 -1.82 9.87 -2.80
CA MET A 47 -1.81 9.76 -4.27
C MET A 47 -0.44 9.33 -4.78
N HIS A 48 0.61 10.07 -4.42
CA HIS A 48 1.98 9.77 -4.86
C HIS A 48 2.46 8.39 -4.37
N SER A 49 2.06 8.01 -3.16
CA SER A 49 2.39 6.68 -2.62
C SER A 49 1.73 5.56 -3.43
N VAL A 50 0.48 5.74 -3.85
CA VAL A 50 -0.26 4.77 -4.66
C VAL A 50 0.38 4.61 -6.05
N GLU A 51 0.69 5.71 -6.73
CA GLU A 51 1.38 5.71 -8.03
C GLU A 51 2.67 4.89 -7.96
N PHE A 52 3.52 5.21 -6.98
CA PHE A 52 4.79 4.52 -6.79
C PHE A 52 4.64 3.03 -6.45
N ALA A 53 3.69 2.70 -5.56
CA ALA A 53 3.46 1.32 -5.16
C ALA A 53 2.91 0.46 -6.29
N LEU A 54 2.02 1.01 -7.14
CA LEU A 54 1.53 0.32 -8.33
C LEU A 54 2.66 0.01 -9.31
N TYR A 55 3.46 1.03 -9.66
CA TYR A 55 4.61 0.87 -10.54
C TYR A 55 5.55 -0.22 -10.05
N ARG A 56 5.94 -0.17 -8.77
CA ARG A 56 6.87 -1.13 -8.20
C ARG A 56 6.31 -2.56 -8.24
N VAL A 57 5.06 -2.77 -7.79
CA VAL A 57 4.47 -4.11 -7.76
C VAL A 57 4.30 -4.70 -9.15
N ASP A 58 3.89 -3.89 -10.13
CA ASP A 58 3.78 -4.34 -11.51
C ASP A 58 5.16 -4.64 -12.12
N SER A 59 6.17 -3.81 -11.85
CA SER A 59 7.56 -4.05 -12.25
C SER A 59 8.11 -5.35 -11.65
N GLU A 60 7.89 -5.61 -10.36
CA GLU A 60 8.32 -6.82 -9.66
C GLU A 60 7.66 -8.11 -10.18
N ARG A 61 6.44 -8.02 -10.74
CA ARG A 61 5.76 -9.16 -11.39
C ARG A 61 6.42 -9.57 -12.71
N ARG A 62 7.23 -8.70 -13.32
CA ARG A 62 7.98 -8.94 -14.57
C ARG A 62 7.15 -9.47 -15.74
N SER A 63 5.84 -9.23 -15.72
CA SER A 63 4.90 -9.73 -16.72
C SER A 63 3.56 -9.00 -16.64
N GLY A 64 2.82 -8.99 -17.75
CA GLY A 64 1.55 -8.27 -17.87
C GLY A 64 1.74 -6.81 -18.26
N PHE A 65 0.82 -5.96 -17.81
CA PHE A 65 0.77 -4.54 -18.14
C PHE A 65 0.76 -3.69 -16.88
N TYR A 66 1.38 -2.51 -16.97
CA TYR A 66 1.36 -1.54 -15.89
C TYR A 66 -0.05 -1.04 -15.62
N LYS A 67 -0.37 -0.80 -14.36
CA LYS A 67 -1.57 -0.11 -13.91
C LYS A 67 -1.24 1.34 -13.55
N LYS A 68 -2.16 2.21 -13.93
CA LYS A 68 -2.10 3.65 -13.71
C LYS A 68 -3.11 4.06 -12.65
N PHE A 69 -2.72 4.95 -11.75
CA PHE A 69 -3.62 5.47 -10.73
C PHE A 69 -4.71 6.35 -11.36
N LYS A 70 -5.93 6.34 -10.79
CA LYS A 70 -7.04 7.17 -11.30
C LYS A 70 -7.71 8.01 -10.24
N ASP A 71 -8.03 7.39 -9.11
CA ASP A 71 -8.75 8.08 -8.06
C ASP A 71 -8.55 7.40 -6.72
N LEU A 72 -8.55 8.18 -5.64
CA LEU A 72 -8.60 7.64 -4.29
C LEU A 72 -10.06 7.35 -3.94
N ILE A 73 -10.36 6.14 -3.48
CA ILE A 73 -11.66 5.77 -2.94
C ILE A 73 -11.72 6.21 -1.49
N ASP A 74 -10.78 5.74 -0.67
CA ASP A 74 -10.67 6.05 0.75
C ASP A 74 -9.22 6.06 1.22
N VAL A 75 -8.96 6.85 2.26
CA VAL A 75 -7.71 6.80 3.03
C VAL A 75 -8.10 6.67 4.48
N SER A 76 -7.69 5.58 5.11
CA SER A 76 -8.09 5.20 6.45
C SER A 76 -6.87 4.92 7.32
N GLN A 77 -6.92 5.33 8.60
CA GLN A 77 -5.79 5.17 9.51
C GLN A 77 -6.18 4.57 10.85
N TYR A 78 -5.25 3.81 11.43
CA TYR A 78 -5.29 3.36 12.81
C TYR A 78 -3.85 3.22 13.36
N GLY A 79 -3.46 4.13 14.26
CA GLY A 79 -2.10 4.15 14.81
C GLY A 79 -1.05 4.31 13.71
N ILE A 80 -0.21 3.29 13.52
CA ILE A 80 0.82 3.26 12.47
C ILE A 80 0.32 2.68 11.14
N VAL A 81 -0.89 2.12 11.10
CA VAL A 81 -1.43 1.46 9.92
C VAL A 81 -2.19 2.48 9.08
N THR A 82 -1.83 2.58 7.80
CA THR A 82 -2.60 3.33 6.81
C THR A 82 -3.11 2.37 5.74
N VAL A 83 -4.42 2.39 5.50
CA VAL A 83 -5.06 1.64 4.43
C VAL A 83 -5.58 2.62 3.39
N ILE A 84 -5.19 2.42 2.14
CA ILE A 84 -5.64 3.24 1.02
C ILE A 84 -6.44 2.34 0.08
N GLU A 85 -7.65 2.74 -0.24
CA GLU A 85 -8.39 2.14 -1.34
C GLU A 85 -8.34 3.09 -2.53
N ALA A 86 -7.97 2.58 -3.70
CA ALA A 86 -7.83 3.38 -4.91
C ALA A 86 -8.40 2.65 -6.14
N LYS A 87 -8.77 3.45 -7.14
CA LYS A 87 -9.05 2.98 -8.49
C LYS A 87 -7.78 3.06 -9.32
N ALA A 88 -7.51 2.00 -10.06
CA ALA A 88 -6.47 1.96 -11.06
C ALA A 88 -7.05 1.46 -12.39
N VAL A 89 -6.37 1.74 -13.50
CA VAL A 89 -6.69 1.18 -14.81
C VAL A 89 -5.46 0.49 -15.37
N GLU A 90 -5.64 -0.62 -16.07
CA GLU A 90 -4.56 -1.22 -16.85
C GLU A 90 -4.23 -0.35 -18.06
N THR A 91 -2.94 -0.31 -18.39
CA THR A 91 -2.40 0.46 -19.50
C THR A 91 -1.95 -0.42 -20.66
N ASP A 92 -1.64 0.19 -21.80
CA ASP A 92 -1.06 -0.49 -22.96
C ASP A 92 0.46 -0.73 -22.85
N CYS A 93 1.11 -0.21 -21.80
CA CYS A 93 2.52 -0.45 -21.52
C CYS A 93 2.72 -1.83 -20.89
N ALA A 94 3.38 -2.71 -21.64
CA ALA A 94 3.84 -3.99 -21.13
C ALA A 94 4.90 -3.78 -20.03
N VAL A 95 4.87 -4.64 -19.01
CA VAL A 95 5.98 -4.74 -18.06
C VAL A 95 7.13 -5.42 -18.79
N ILE A 96 8.13 -4.65 -19.20
CA ILE A 96 9.33 -5.13 -19.87
C ILE A 96 10.37 -5.51 -18.80
N ASP A 97 11.06 -6.64 -18.96
CA ASP A 97 12.15 -7.10 -18.09
C ASP A 97 13.48 -6.37 -18.42
N ASP A 98 13.41 -5.08 -18.75
CA ASP A 98 14.55 -4.21 -19.11
C ASP A 98 14.67 -3.07 -18.09
N ASP A 99 15.89 -2.57 -17.88
CA ASP A 99 16.26 -1.61 -16.83
C ASP A 99 15.72 -0.19 -17.06
N GLY A 100 14.79 -0.01 -18.00
CA GLY A 100 14.19 1.26 -18.37
C GLY A 100 13.13 1.72 -17.36
N ILE A 101 13.29 2.93 -16.83
CA ILE A 101 12.23 3.60 -16.08
C ILE A 101 11.17 4.07 -17.07
N VAL A 102 9.94 3.56 -16.91
CA VAL A 102 8.77 3.99 -17.69
C VAL A 102 7.94 4.96 -16.86
N ASP A 103 7.66 6.15 -17.39
CA ASP A 103 6.69 7.03 -16.77
C ASP A 103 5.27 6.59 -17.14
N VAL A 104 4.67 5.74 -16.31
CA VAL A 104 3.33 5.18 -16.56
C VAL A 104 2.26 6.27 -16.61
N GLU A 105 2.45 7.37 -15.88
CA GLU A 105 1.47 8.44 -15.81
C GLU A 105 1.51 9.34 -17.06
N GLU A 106 2.66 9.47 -17.73
CA GLU A 106 2.79 10.28 -18.95
C GLU A 106 2.73 9.45 -20.25
N ASP A 107 3.43 8.31 -20.29
CA ASP A 107 3.71 7.58 -21.53
C ASP A 107 2.67 6.52 -21.89
N CYS A 108 1.90 6.05 -20.91
CA CYS A 108 1.03 4.88 -21.04
C CYS A 108 -0.46 5.25 -21.13
N LYS A 109 -1.18 4.63 -22.06
CA LYS A 109 -2.60 4.88 -22.33
C LYS A 109 -3.49 3.87 -21.61
N ASP A 110 -4.66 4.34 -21.19
CA ASP A 110 -5.67 3.51 -20.55
C ASP A 110 -6.26 2.49 -21.54
N THR A 111 -6.32 1.21 -21.14
CA THR A 111 -7.00 0.15 -21.91
C THR A 111 -8.49 0.01 -21.58
N GLY A 112 -8.93 0.65 -20.49
CA GLY A 112 -10.31 0.62 -19.99
C GLY A 112 -10.59 -0.48 -18.95
N VAL A 113 -9.68 -1.44 -18.75
CA VAL A 113 -9.82 -2.46 -17.70
C VAL A 113 -9.55 -1.83 -16.33
N SER A 114 -10.59 -1.71 -15.51
CA SER A 114 -10.52 -1.03 -14.21
C SER A 114 -10.25 -1.99 -13.07
N TYR A 115 -9.58 -1.51 -12.04
CA TYR A 115 -9.22 -2.25 -10.84
C TYR A 115 -9.58 -1.46 -9.58
N LYS A 116 -10.07 -2.16 -8.56
CA LYS A 116 -10.10 -1.66 -7.19
C LYS A 116 -8.91 -2.24 -6.46
N CYS A 117 -8.02 -1.38 -6.00
CA CYS A 117 -6.80 -1.76 -5.31
C CYS A 117 -6.84 -1.32 -3.85
N LYS A 118 -6.34 -2.18 -2.97
CA LYS A 118 -6.15 -1.95 -1.54
C LYS A 118 -4.66 -1.96 -1.23
N PHE A 119 -4.18 -0.87 -0.66
CA PHE A 119 -2.81 -0.67 -0.23
C PHE A 119 -2.77 -0.64 1.28
N VAL A 120 -1.86 -1.39 1.88
CA VAL A 120 -1.63 -1.38 3.33
C VAL A 120 -0.19 -0.98 3.60
N TYR A 121 -0.05 0.15 4.29
CA TYR A 121 1.22 0.71 4.74
C TYR A 121 1.35 0.57 6.25
N PHE A 122 2.57 0.27 6.69
CA PHE A 122 2.97 0.36 8.08
C PHE A 122 3.92 1.54 8.23
N TYR A 123 3.65 2.39 9.21
CA TYR A 123 4.26 3.71 9.36
C TYR A 123 3.91 4.65 8.18
N SER A 124 4.15 5.95 8.33
CA SER A 124 3.79 6.95 7.32
C SER A 124 4.41 6.63 5.95
N TYR A 125 3.55 6.43 4.94
CA TYR A 125 3.87 6.33 3.49
C TYR A 125 5.25 5.74 3.17
N GLY A 126 5.55 4.57 3.73
CA GLY A 126 6.78 3.86 3.46
C GLY A 126 6.86 3.35 2.02
N TYR A 127 8.06 2.98 1.58
CA TYR A 127 8.25 2.42 0.25
C TYR A 127 7.56 1.06 0.10
N ASP A 128 7.48 0.22 1.14
CA ASP A 128 6.92 -1.15 1.04
C ASP A 128 5.44 -1.26 1.45
N ALA A 129 4.55 -1.02 0.48
CA ALA A 129 3.12 -1.29 0.62
C ALA A 129 2.78 -2.75 0.29
N SER A 130 1.85 -3.34 1.04
CA SER A 130 1.14 -4.54 0.56
C SER A 130 0.04 -4.10 -0.39
N VAL A 131 0.04 -4.60 -1.62
CA VAL A 131 -0.93 -4.21 -2.65
C VAL A 131 -1.75 -5.42 -3.08
N ASP A 132 -3.07 -5.29 -3.01
CA ASP A 132 -4.02 -6.26 -3.56
C ASP A 132 -4.97 -5.54 -4.53
N CYS A 133 -5.14 -6.06 -5.73
CA CYS A 133 -5.93 -5.43 -6.79
C CYS A 133 -6.88 -6.45 -7.39
N VAL A 134 -8.15 -6.08 -7.47
CA VAL A 134 -9.22 -6.90 -8.06
C VAL A 134 -9.80 -6.16 -9.27
N SER A 135 -9.90 -6.83 -10.41
CA SER A 135 -10.53 -6.29 -11.61
C SER A 135 -12.01 -6.02 -11.35
N VAL A 136 -12.49 -4.86 -11.81
CA VAL A 136 -13.89 -4.45 -11.71
C VAL A 136 -14.44 -4.35 -13.13
N ASN A 137 -15.39 -5.24 -13.47
CA ASN A 137 -16.12 -5.21 -14.73
C ASN A 137 -17.29 -4.23 -14.67
#